data_AF-A0A3D1PNL8-F1
#
_entry.id   AF-A0A3D1PNL8-F1
#
_cell.length_a   1.000
_cell.length_b   1.000
_cell.length_c   1.000
_cell.angle_alpha   90.00
_cell.angle_beta   90.00
_cell.angle_gamma   90.00
#
_symmetry.space_group_name_H-M   'P 1'
#
loop_
_entity.id
_entity.type
_entity.pdbx_description
1 polymer ?
#
loop_
_entity_poly.entity_id
_entity_poly.type
_entity_poly.pdbx_seq_one_letter_code
_entity_poly.pdbx_strand_id
1 'polypeptide(L)'
;PHVPYWLIEQGGQVMSACACFTNDHTELVTAAQFMRLLPQAQGVSNWEHFDTCCRTVGIPDARKAVCNMLAADFILANTDRHLGNFGFLRDSETLEWKGTAPIYDSGTSLWQMTLTRAINAEAMVPAKPFETSQQSQLKLIAPYVDLPLERLDGFSNKVEEIFRTAAQFDDGRAAKIAAAVSGRIQMLRFNRA
;
A
#
# COMPACT_ATOMS: atom_id res chain seq x y z
N PRO A 1 1.59 -9.41 -9.49
CA PRO A 1 0.59 -10.43 -9.07
C PRO A 1 -0.38 -9.85 -8.04
N HIS A 2 -1.68 -9.91 -8.32
CA HIS A 2 -2.74 -9.56 -7.36
C HIS A 2 -3.32 -10.87 -6.80
N VAL A 3 -3.64 -10.90 -5.50
CA VAL A 3 -4.34 -12.02 -4.87
C VAL A 3 -5.66 -11.52 -4.28
N PRO A 4 -6.78 -12.23 -4.46
CA PRO A 4 -8.01 -11.87 -3.78
C PRO A 4 -7.85 -12.07 -2.26
N TYR A 5 -8.38 -11.12 -1.50
CA TYR A 5 -8.53 -11.21 -0.06
C TYR A 5 -10.01 -11.40 0.28
N TRP A 6 -10.30 -12.15 1.34
CA TRP A 6 -11.64 -12.35 1.88
C TRP A 6 -11.60 -12.34 3.41
N LEU A 7 -12.76 -12.16 4.04
CA LEU A 7 -12.89 -12.20 5.49
C LEU A 7 -13.21 -13.63 5.94
N ILE A 8 -12.60 -14.04 7.06
CA ILE A 8 -12.94 -15.27 7.78
C ILE A 8 -13.14 -14.95 9.26
N GLU A 9 -13.98 -15.75 9.93
CA GLU A 9 -14.08 -15.75 11.39
C GLU A 9 -13.32 -16.95 11.95
N GLN A 10 -12.34 -16.69 12.80
CA GLN A 10 -11.56 -17.74 13.45
C GLN A 10 -11.29 -17.34 14.91
N GLY A 11 -11.63 -18.21 15.86
CA GLY A 11 -11.41 -17.93 17.29
C GLY A 11 -12.17 -16.70 17.81
N GLY A 12 -13.32 -16.35 17.22
CA GLY A 12 -14.10 -15.16 17.59
C GLY A 12 -13.52 -13.83 17.08
N GLN A 13 -12.52 -13.87 16.20
CA GLN A 13 -11.95 -12.70 15.55
C GLN A 13 -12.17 -12.74 14.04
N VAL A 14 -12.48 -11.58 13.46
CA VAL A 14 -12.52 -11.40 12.01
C VAL A 14 -11.09 -11.21 11.50
N MET A 15 -10.68 -12.03 10.54
CA MET A 15 -9.35 -11.98 9.93
C MET A 15 -9.44 -11.77 8.43
N SER A 16 -8.42 -11.13 7.86
CA SER A 16 -8.24 -11.05 6.40
C SER A 16 -7.41 -12.23 5.93
N ALA A 17 -7.95 -13.02 5.01
CA ALA A 17 -7.32 -14.22 4.46
C ALA A 17 -7.06 -14.04 2.96
N CYS A 18 -6.02 -14.71 2.46
CA CYS A 18 -5.73 -14.86 1.04
C CYS A 18 -5.09 -16.23 0.78
N ALA A 19 -5.04 -16.64 -0.48
CA ALA A 19 -4.23 -17.79 -0.85
C ALA A 19 -2.75 -17.48 -0.58
N CYS A 20 -1.99 -18.46 -0.09
CA CYS A 20 -0.55 -18.30 0.12
C CYS A 20 0.13 -17.89 -1.19
N PHE A 21 0.76 -16.72 -1.20
CA PHE A 21 1.56 -16.23 -2.33
C PHE A 21 3.04 -16.67 -2.27
N THR A 22 3.39 -17.46 -1.25
CA THR A 22 4.66 -18.15 -1.05
C THR A 22 4.41 -19.67 -0.97
N ASN A 23 5.46 -20.46 -1.21
CA ASN A 23 5.46 -21.91 -1.08
C ASN A 23 6.90 -22.41 -0.89
N ASP A 24 7.10 -23.74 -0.89
CA ASP A 24 8.40 -24.37 -0.66
C ASP A 24 9.49 -23.93 -1.65
N HIS A 25 9.10 -23.45 -2.84
CA HIS A 25 10.00 -22.96 -3.91
C HIS A 25 9.90 -21.45 -4.14
N THR A 26 9.16 -20.71 -3.30
CA THR A 26 8.92 -19.27 -3.50
C THR A 26 9.00 -18.53 -2.17
N GLU A 27 10.05 -17.73 -2.02
CA GLU A 27 10.27 -16.91 -0.84
C GLU A 27 9.81 -15.46 -1.06
N LEU A 28 9.51 -14.79 0.05
CA LEU A 28 9.33 -13.35 0.11
C LEU A 28 10.65 -12.69 0.49
N VAL A 29 11.20 -11.87 -0.41
CA VAL A 29 12.30 -10.97 -0.12
C VAL A 29 11.71 -9.59 0.15
N THR A 30 11.71 -9.15 1.40
CA THR A 30 11.21 -7.82 1.79
C THR A 30 12.00 -6.71 1.10
N ALA A 31 11.42 -5.53 0.92
CA ALA A 31 12.13 -4.39 0.36
C ALA A 31 13.40 -4.03 1.18
N ALA A 32 13.36 -4.23 2.50
CA ALA A 32 14.52 -4.06 3.37
C ALA A 32 15.67 -5.03 3.03
N GLN A 33 15.36 -6.29 2.71
CA GLN A 33 16.36 -7.26 2.26
C GLN A 33 16.81 -6.98 0.82
N PHE A 34 15.87 -6.67 -0.06
CA PHE A 34 16.12 -6.33 -1.47
C PHE A 34 17.08 -5.14 -1.61
N MET A 35 16.87 -4.07 -0.84
CA MET A 35 17.75 -2.90 -0.85
C MET A 35 19.15 -3.18 -0.27
N ARG A 36 19.37 -4.31 0.41
CA ARG A 36 20.71 -4.73 0.87
C ARG A 36 21.49 -5.54 -0.16
N LEU A 37 20.89 -5.86 -1.31
CA LEU A 37 21.60 -6.52 -2.41
C LEU A 37 22.70 -5.65 -3.00
N LEU A 38 22.57 -4.32 -2.87
CA LEU A 38 23.55 -3.34 -3.28
C LEU A 38 23.93 -2.44 -2.09
N PRO A 39 25.21 -2.01 -1.98
CA PRO A 39 25.59 -1.02 -1.01
C PRO A 39 24.92 0.34 -1.32
N GLN A 40 24.34 0.98 -0.31
CA GLN A 40 23.81 2.33 -0.42
C GLN A 40 24.96 3.34 -0.30
N ALA A 41 25.15 4.15 -1.33
CA ALA A 41 26.18 5.18 -1.31
C ALA A 41 25.83 6.31 -0.32
N GLN A 42 26.85 6.95 0.24
CA GLN A 42 26.69 8.05 1.19
C GLN A 42 25.93 9.22 0.54
N GLY A 43 24.93 9.75 1.25
CA GLY A 43 24.12 10.87 0.78
C GLY A 43 23.00 10.51 -0.22
N VAL A 44 22.90 9.25 -0.63
CA VAL A 44 21.80 8.77 -1.49
C VAL A 44 20.55 8.49 -0.64
N SER A 45 19.41 9.03 -1.03
CA SER A 45 18.14 8.79 -0.35
C SER A 45 17.69 7.33 -0.47
N ASN A 46 16.80 6.88 0.42
CA ASN A 46 16.24 5.53 0.34
C ASN A 46 15.47 5.30 -0.97
N TRP A 47 14.83 6.34 -1.52
CA TRP A 47 14.12 6.25 -2.79
C TRP A 47 15.08 6.04 -3.96
N GLU A 48 16.12 6.85 -4.07
CA GLU A 48 17.13 6.73 -5.14
C GLU A 48 17.86 5.40 -5.06
N HIS A 49 18.14 4.92 -3.84
CA HIS A 49 18.73 3.60 -3.62
C HIS A 49 17.79 2.48 -4.05
N PHE A 50 16.51 2.55 -3.68
CA PHE A 50 15.49 1.60 -4.10
C PHE A 50 15.33 1.55 -5.63
N ASP A 51 15.28 2.73 -6.28
CA ASP A 51 15.20 2.84 -7.73
C ASP A 51 16.43 2.23 -8.42
N THR A 52 17.63 2.47 -7.86
CA THR A 52 18.87 1.86 -8.34
C THR A 52 18.80 0.34 -8.22
N CYS A 53 18.38 -0.19 -7.07
CA CYS A 53 18.20 -1.64 -6.88
C CYS A 53 17.23 -2.23 -7.90
N CYS A 54 16.08 -1.56 -8.15
CA CYS A 54 15.12 -2.00 -9.17
C CYS A 54 15.74 -2.09 -10.56
N ARG A 55 16.52 -1.06 -10.96
CA ARG A 55 17.18 -1.02 -12.28
C ARG A 55 18.28 -2.06 -12.42
N THR A 56 19.10 -2.26 -11.38
CA THR A 56 20.24 -3.20 -11.42
C THR A 56 19.79 -4.65 -11.34
N VAL A 57 18.82 -4.98 -10.48
CA VAL A 57 18.32 -6.35 -10.34
C VAL A 57 17.43 -6.74 -11.53
N GLY A 58 16.78 -5.76 -12.17
CA GLY A 58 16.05 -5.96 -13.41
C GLY A 58 14.71 -6.67 -13.25
N ILE A 59 14.07 -6.57 -12.06
CA ILE A 59 12.71 -7.08 -11.87
C ILE A 59 11.74 -6.22 -12.70
N PRO A 60 11.03 -6.80 -13.70
CA PRO A 60 10.13 -6.05 -14.53
C PRO A 60 9.07 -5.32 -13.70
N ASP A 61 8.85 -4.04 -14.04
CA ASP A 61 7.82 -3.19 -13.42
C ASP A 61 7.89 -2.98 -11.90
N ALA A 62 8.97 -3.42 -11.22
CA ALA A 62 9.09 -3.34 -9.76
C ALA A 62 8.80 -1.95 -9.19
N ARG A 63 9.42 -0.91 -9.77
CA ARG A 63 9.20 0.49 -9.37
C ARG A 63 7.74 0.90 -9.54
N LYS A 64 7.16 0.64 -10.72
CA LYS A 64 5.76 0.97 -11.04
C LYS A 64 4.80 0.28 -10.07
N ALA A 65 5.01 -1.02 -9.80
CA ALA A 65 4.19 -1.80 -8.89
C ALA A 65 4.23 -1.24 -7.45
N VAL A 66 5.42 -0.89 -6.95
CA VAL A 66 5.58 -0.29 -5.61
C VAL A 66 4.97 1.11 -5.56
N CYS A 67 5.11 1.94 -6.59
CA CYS A 67 4.46 3.25 -6.64
C CYS A 67 2.93 3.12 -6.66
N ASN A 68 2.39 2.14 -7.40
CA ASN A 68 0.95 1.87 -7.42
C ASN A 68 0.43 1.42 -6.05
N MET A 69 1.19 0.59 -5.33
CA MET A 69 0.87 0.23 -3.94
C MET A 69 0.89 1.46 -3.03
N LEU A 70 1.92 2.32 -3.12
CA LEU A 70 2.00 3.53 -2.29
C LEU A 70 0.89 4.54 -2.63
N ALA A 71 0.43 4.60 -3.88
CA ALA A 71 -0.75 5.38 -4.25
C ALA A 71 -2.05 4.81 -3.64
N ALA A 72 -2.17 3.48 -3.54
CA ALA A 72 -3.26 2.86 -2.81
C ALA A 72 -3.16 3.15 -1.29
N ASP A 73 -1.97 3.07 -0.70
CA ASP A 73 -1.72 3.45 0.69
C ASP A 73 -2.07 4.92 0.96
N PHE A 74 -1.83 5.81 -0.01
CA PHE A 74 -2.29 7.20 0.05
C PHE A 74 -3.81 7.25 0.13
N ILE A 75 -4.54 6.62 -0.79
CA ILE A 75 -6.02 6.61 -0.76
C ILE A 75 -6.55 6.11 0.58
N LEU A 76 -5.95 5.03 1.09
CA LEU A 76 -6.39 4.35 2.31
C LEU A 76 -5.81 4.93 3.60
N ALA A 77 -4.94 5.93 3.53
CA ALA A 77 -4.26 6.50 4.69
C ALA A 77 -3.49 5.46 5.53
N ASN A 78 -2.80 4.53 4.88
CA ASN A 78 -1.98 3.53 5.57
C ASN A 78 -0.77 4.21 6.23
N THR A 79 -0.64 4.10 7.55
CA THR A 79 0.45 4.76 8.28
C THR A 79 1.71 3.91 8.46
N ASP A 80 1.67 2.62 8.12
CA ASP A 80 2.75 1.68 8.45
C ASP A 80 3.27 0.85 7.27
N ARG A 81 3.25 1.41 6.05
CA ARG A 81 3.96 0.81 4.91
C ARG A 81 5.49 0.99 5.04
N HIS A 82 6.14 0.25 5.92
CA HIS A 82 7.60 0.23 6.03
C HIS A 82 8.24 -0.80 5.08
N LEU A 83 9.57 -0.79 4.96
CA LEU A 83 10.34 -1.67 4.06
C LEU A 83 10.20 -3.19 4.34
N GLY A 84 9.56 -3.57 5.44
CA GLY A 84 9.23 -4.96 5.76
C GLY A 84 7.84 -5.38 5.25
N ASN A 85 6.98 -4.40 4.96
CA ASN A 85 5.56 -4.60 4.64
C ASN A 85 5.28 -4.59 3.13
N PHE A 86 6.32 -4.76 2.34
CA PHE A 86 6.24 -5.07 0.92
C PHE A 86 7.55 -5.70 0.46
N GLY A 87 7.55 -6.28 -0.73
CA GLY A 87 8.74 -6.92 -1.26
C GLY A 87 8.49 -7.61 -2.59
N PHE A 88 9.31 -8.61 -2.86
CA PHE A 88 9.39 -9.32 -4.11
C PHE A 88 9.36 -10.81 -3.86
N LEU A 89 8.79 -11.54 -4.82
CA LEU A 89 8.81 -13.00 -4.83
C LEU A 89 10.04 -13.48 -5.60
N ARG A 90 10.74 -14.44 -5.03
CA ARG A 90 11.93 -15.06 -5.62
C ARG A 90 11.83 -16.56 -5.53
N ASP A 91 12.30 -17.26 -6.56
CA ASP A 91 12.50 -18.69 -6.47
C ASP A 91 13.59 -19.00 -5.44
N SER A 92 13.29 -19.81 -4.43
CA SER A 92 14.24 -20.10 -3.36
C SER A 92 15.38 -21.01 -3.79
N GLU A 93 15.24 -21.74 -4.90
CA GLU A 93 16.26 -22.66 -5.42
C GLU A 93 17.10 -21.99 -6.50
N THR A 94 16.45 -21.35 -7.48
CA THR A 94 17.14 -20.75 -8.64
C THR A 94 17.55 -19.30 -8.41
N LEU A 95 17.00 -18.64 -7.38
CA LEU A 95 17.13 -17.21 -7.10
C LEU A 95 16.53 -16.29 -8.17
N GLU A 96 15.73 -16.84 -9.09
CA GLU A 96 15.05 -16.07 -10.12
C GLU A 96 13.92 -15.22 -9.52
N TRP A 97 13.85 -13.95 -9.91
CA TRP A 97 12.81 -13.03 -9.46
C TRP A 97 11.50 -13.27 -10.20
N LYS A 98 10.43 -13.54 -9.45
CA LYS A 98 9.08 -13.80 -9.97
C LYS A 98 8.23 -12.53 -10.10
N GLY A 99 8.65 -11.44 -9.46
CA GLY A 99 7.99 -10.13 -9.51
C GLY A 99 7.70 -9.56 -8.11
N THR A 100 6.90 -8.51 -8.04
CA THR A 100 6.49 -7.88 -6.76
C THR A 100 5.52 -8.79 -6.01
N ALA A 101 5.63 -8.87 -4.68
CA ALA A 101 4.64 -9.55 -3.85
C ALA A 101 3.28 -8.82 -3.90
N PRO A 102 2.15 -9.54 -3.71
CA PRO A 102 0.86 -8.89 -3.49
C PRO A 102 0.89 -7.93 -2.29
N ILE A 103 -0.07 -7.00 -2.21
CA ILE A 103 -0.18 -6.10 -1.05
C ILE A 103 -0.64 -6.89 0.16
N TYR A 104 0.14 -6.88 1.24
CA TYR A 104 -0.22 -7.45 2.54
C TYR A 104 -0.08 -6.40 3.64
N ASP A 105 -0.34 -6.78 4.90
CA ASP A 105 -0.15 -5.94 6.09
C ASP A 105 -0.58 -4.46 5.93
N SER A 106 -1.89 -4.28 5.73
CA SER A 106 -2.51 -2.96 5.56
C SER A 106 -3.47 -2.65 6.72
N GLY A 107 -3.29 -3.31 7.86
CA GLY A 107 -4.18 -3.19 9.03
C GLY A 107 -4.17 -1.80 9.66
N THR A 108 -3.11 -1.03 9.45
CA THR A 108 -2.96 0.37 9.91
C THR A 108 -3.52 1.41 8.93
N SER A 109 -4.53 1.02 8.15
CA SER A 109 -5.20 1.90 7.18
C SER A 109 -6.53 2.43 7.73
N LEU A 110 -7.21 3.25 6.91
CA LEU A 110 -8.59 3.69 7.10
C LEU A 110 -8.83 4.36 8.47
N TRP A 111 -7.84 5.12 8.93
CA TRP A 111 -7.91 5.90 10.17
C TRP A 111 -8.29 5.04 11.40
N GLN A 112 -7.85 3.78 11.44
CA GLN A 112 -8.27 2.81 12.46
C GLN A 112 -8.09 3.31 13.91
N MET A 113 -7.00 4.02 14.23
CA MET A 113 -6.77 4.64 15.56
C MET A 113 -7.28 6.09 15.68
N THR A 114 -7.88 6.68 14.65
CA THR A 114 -8.30 8.08 14.67
C THR A 114 -9.75 8.22 15.13
N LEU A 115 -10.00 9.16 16.03
CA LEU A 115 -11.36 9.54 16.44
C LEU A 115 -12.17 10.00 15.21
N THR A 116 -13.43 9.57 15.12
CA THR A 116 -14.30 9.85 13.97
C THR A 116 -14.41 11.34 13.61
N ARG A 117 -14.48 12.21 14.63
CA ARG A 117 -14.51 13.68 14.43
C ARG A 117 -13.22 14.26 13.82
N ALA A 118 -12.10 13.55 13.90
CA ALA A 118 -10.80 13.97 13.39
C ALA A 118 -10.43 13.31 12.04
N ILE A 119 -11.28 12.42 11.51
CA ILE A 119 -11.10 11.83 10.18
C ILE A 119 -11.29 12.94 9.13
N ASN A 120 -10.22 13.20 8.37
CA ASN A 120 -10.18 14.21 7.32
C ASN A 120 -9.24 13.75 6.20
N ALA A 121 -9.66 13.89 4.93
CA ALA A 121 -8.86 13.60 3.75
C ALA A 121 -7.55 14.39 3.72
N GLU A 122 -7.62 15.67 4.10
CA GLU A 122 -6.54 16.65 4.00
C GLU A 122 -5.56 16.59 5.18
N ALA A 123 -5.84 15.76 6.18
CA ALA A 123 -4.96 15.61 7.34
C ALA A 123 -3.54 15.21 6.91
N MET A 124 -2.55 15.79 7.58
CA MET A 124 -1.16 15.38 7.46
C MET A 124 -1.00 14.01 8.14
N VAL A 125 -1.00 12.96 7.31
CA VAL A 125 -0.87 11.58 7.77
C VAL A 125 0.59 11.16 7.60
N PRO A 126 1.24 10.63 8.64
CA PRO A 126 2.59 10.09 8.53
C PRO A 126 2.68 9.01 7.45
N ALA A 127 3.82 8.94 6.78
CA ALA A 127 4.10 7.89 5.83
C ALA A 127 5.47 7.26 6.07
N LYS A 128 5.62 6.11 5.44
CA LYS A 128 6.84 5.33 5.22
C LYS A 128 6.73 4.80 3.77
N PRO A 129 7.80 4.27 3.14
CA PRO A 129 9.16 4.11 3.66
C PRO A 129 10.12 5.24 3.26
N PHE A 130 9.83 5.98 2.19
CA PHE A 130 10.79 6.94 1.60
C PHE A 130 10.65 8.38 2.10
N GLU A 131 9.48 8.72 2.64
CA GLU A 131 9.05 10.07 2.97
C GLU A 131 8.30 10.03 4.29
N THR A 132 8.23 11.16 5.00
CA THR A 132 7.67 11.23 6.36
C THR A 132 6.17 11.55 6.39
N SER A 133 5.59 11.95 5.26
CA SER A 133 4.16 12.28 5.13
C SER A 133 3.56 11.68 3.87
N GLN A 134 2.26 11.37 3.89
CA GLN A 134 1.52 10.85 2.75
C GLN A 134 1.56 11.82 1.56
N GLN A 135 1.54 13.12 1.82
CA GLN A 135 1.63 14.17 0.81
C GLN A 135 3.01 14.21 0.12
N SER A 136 4.11 14.16 0.88
CA SER A 136 5.45 14.13 0.28
C SER A 136 5.75 12.79 -0.39
N GLN A 137 5.30 11.68 0.19
CA GLN A 137 5.36 10.35 -0.42
C GLN A 137 4.64 10.33 -1.77
N LEU A 138 3.42 10.88 -1.84
CA LEU A 138 2.67 10.94 -3.08
C LEU A 138 3.39 11.76 -4.16
N LYS A 139 3.93 12.94 -3.80
CA LYS A 139 4.70 13.78 -4.74
C LYS A 139 5.91 13.05 -5.30
N LEU A 140 6.62 12.30 -4.46
CA LEU A 140 7.78 11.52 -4.85
C LEU A 140 7.44 10.44 -5.88
N ILE A 141 6.33 9.72 -5.69
CA ILE A 141 5.94 8.59 -6.54
C ILE A 141 5.10 8.98 -7.75
N ALA A 142 4.46 10.16 -7.75
CA ALA A 142 3.45 10.56 -8.73
C ALA A 142 3.86 10.34 -10.20
N PRO A 143 5.11 10.64 -10.63
CA PRO A 143 5.54 10.42 -12.01
C PRO A 143 5.54 8.94 -12.46
N TYR A 144 5.46 8.01 -11.52
CA TYR A 144 5.58 6.57 -11.76
C TYR A 144 4.27 5.80 -11.48
N VAL A 145 3.24 6.48 -10.99
CA VAL A 145 1.94 5.88 -10.72
C VAL A 145 1.21 5.65 -12.04
N ASP A 146 0.78 4.41 -12.24
CA ASP A 146 0.02 3.94 -13.39
C ASP A 146 -1.19 3.13 -12.91
N LEU A 147 -2.23 3.87 -12.48
CA LEU A 147 -3.50 3.30 -12.03
C LEU A 147 -4.64 3.81 -12.93
N PRO A 148 -5.58 2.95 -13.34
CA PRO A 148 -6.81 3.37 -14.02
C PRO A 148 -7.77 4.02 -13.00
N LEU A 149 -7.61 5.33 -12.75
CA LEU A 149 -8.32 6.05 -11.69
C LEU A 149 -9.83 6.15 -11.92
N GLU A 150 -10.29 5.99 -13.15
CA GLU A 150 -11.70 5.86 -13.52
C GLU A 150 -12.34 4.61 -12.88
N ARG A 151 -11.56 3.54 -12.62
CA ARG A 151 -12.06 2.36 -11.91
C ARG A 151 -12.34 2.61 -10.42
N LEU A 152 -11.98 3.79 -9.92
CA LEU A 152 -12.30 4.24 -8.56
C LEU A 152 -13.59 5.08 -8.50
N ASP A 153 -14.25 5.34 -9.63
CA ASP A 153 -15.52 6.06 -9.63
C ASP A 153 -16.58 5.31 -8.81
N GLY A 154 -17.22 6.02 -7.88
CA GLY A 154 -18.18 5.45 -6.94
C GLY A 154 -17.57 4.55 -5.85
N PHE A 155 -16.25 4.41 -5.77
CA PHE A 155 -15.60 3.53 -4.78
C PHE A 155 -15.93 3.91 -3.33
N SER A 156 -16.13 5.19 -3.03
CA SER A 156 -16.56 5.66 -1.71
C SER A 156 -17.88 5.03 -1.25
N ASN A 157 -18.81 4.77 -2.16
CA ASN A 157 -20.09 4.14 -1.83
C ASN A 157 -19.87 2.69 -1.38
N LYS A 158 -18.97 1.98 -2.07
CA LYS A 158 -18.56 0.63 -1.70
C LYS A 158 -17.87 0.61 -0.33
N VAL A 159 -17.03 1.61 -0.04
CA VAL A 159 -16.42 1.75 1.30
C VAL A 159 -17.50 1.93 2.36
N GLU A 160 -18.46 2.82 2.15
CA GLU A 160 -19.54 3.04 3.12
C GLU A 160 -20.38 1.77 3.35
N GLU A 161 -20.73 1.04 2.29
CA GLU A 161 -21.48 -0.22 2.35
C GLU A 161 -20.74 -1.30 3.14
N ILE A 162 -19.43 -1.48 2.87
CA ILE A 162 -18.59 -2.42 3.61
C ILE A 162 -18.56 -2.04 5.09
N PHE A 163 -18.35 -0.77 5.44
CA PHE A 163 -18.23 -0.37 6.83
C PHE A 163 -19.55 -0.40 7.60
N ARG A 164 -20.69 -0.16 6.94
CA ARG A 164 -22.02 -0.30 7.57
C ARG A 164 -22.35 -1.74 7.95
N THR A 165 -21.76 -2.72 7.26
CA THR A 165 -22.04 -4.15 7.45
C THR A 165 -20.97 -4.87 8.27
N ALA A 166 -19.71 -4.40 8.23
CA ALA A 166 -18.57 -5.09 8.82
C ALA A 166 -18.50 -5.02 10.36
N ALA A 167 -18.99 -3.94 10.99
CA ALA A 167 -19.03 -3.82 12.45
C ALA A 167 -20.01 -2.72 12.91
N GLN A 168 -20.41 -2.78 14.18
CA GLN A 168 -21.07 -1.66 14.85
C GLN A 168 -20.02 -0.61 15.20
N PHE A 169 -19.79 0.33 14.27
CA PHE A 169 -19.03 1.53 14.55
C PHE A 169 -19.89 2.59 15.23
N ASP A 170 -19.24 3.58 15.83
CA ASP A 170 -19.90 4.82 16.25
C ASP A 170 -20.61 5.51 15.07
N ASP A 171 -21.75 6.13 15.37
CA ASP A 171 -22.63 6.74 14.37
C ASP A 171 -21.86 7.70 13.46
N GLY A 172 -21.98 7.48 12.15
CA GLY A 172 -21.37 8.32 11.12
C GLY A 172 -19.90 8.03 10.81
N ARG A 173 -19.23 7.08 11.49
CA ARG A 173 -17.83 6.72 11.16
C ARG A 173 -17.68 6.20 9.73
N ALA A 174 -18.57 5.31 9.29
CA ALA A 174 -18.57 4.78 7.93
C ALA A 174 -18.64 5.90 6.88
N ALA A 175 -19.56 6.87 7.07
CA ALA A 175 -19.71 8.02 6.20
C ALA A 175 -18.46 8.94 6.21
N LYS A 176 -17.84 9.15 7.37
CA LYS A 176 -16.60 9.94 7.49
C LYS A 176 -15.43 9.28 6.77
N ILE A 177 -15.25 7.97 6.90
CA ILE A 177 -14.21 7.22 6.18
C ILE A 177 -14.48 7.28 4.68
N ALA A 178 -15.70 7.03 4.23
CA ALA A 178 -16.07 7.08 2.82
C ALA A 178 -15.82 8.46 2.19
N ALA A 179 -16.19 9.54 2.89
CA ALA A 179 -15.93 10.91 2.47
C ALA A 179 -14.42 11.20 2.40
N ALA A 180 -13.64 10.75 3.39
CA ALA A 180 -12.19 10.97 3.41
C ALA A 180 -11.46 10.20 2.30
N VAL A 181 -11.87 8.94 2.05
CA VAL A 181 -11.38 8.15 0.90
C VAL A 181 -11.71 8.86 -0.41
N SER A 182 -12.94 9.34 -0.58
CA SER A 182 -13.35 10.10 -1.77
C SER A 182 -12.46 11.34 -1.99
N GLY A 183 -12.25 12.14 -0.95
CA GLY A 183 -11.37 13.31 -1.00
C GLY A 183 -9.95 12.95 -1.42
N ARG A 184 -9.38 11.87 -0.88
CA ARG A 184 -8.03 11.40 -1.25
C ARG A 184 -7.95 10.88 -2.68
N ILE A 185 -8.99 10.22 -3.20
CA ILE A 185 -9.06 9.84 -4.62
C ILE A 185 -9.02 11.09 -5.51
N GLN A 186 -9.77 12.15 -5.16
CA GLN A 186 -9.72 13.41 -5.91
C GLN A 186 -8.34 14.06 -5.85
N MET A 187 -7.71 14.10 -4.67
CA MET A 187 -6.34 14.61 -4.53
C MET A 187 -5.34 13.83 -5.40
N LEU A 188 -5.45 12.50 -5.45
CA LEU A 188 -4.62 11.67 -6.31
C LEU A 188 -4.82 12.00 -7.80
N ARG A 189 -6.07 12.24 -8.23
CA ARG A 189 -6.38 12.68 -9.60
C ARG A 189 -5.70 14.01 -9.93
N PHE A 190 -5.80 15.01 -9.04
CA PHE A 190 -5.16 16.31 -9.24
C PHE A 190 -3.62 16.25 -9.28
N ASN A 191 -2.99 15.27 -8.61
CA ASN A 191 -1.53 15.10 -8.66
C ASN A 191 -1.05 14.35 -9.91
N ARG A 192 -1.96 13.79 -10.73
CA ARG A 192 -1.63 13.15 -12.03
C ARG A 192 -1.98 14.01 -13.25
N ALA A 193 -2.80 15.05 -13.07
CA ALA A 193 -3.12 16.03 -14.11
C ALA A 193 -2.00 17.07 -14.21
#